data_AF-A0A815K2B4-F1
#
_entry.id   AF-A0A815K2B4-F1
#
_cell.length_a   1.000
_cell.length_b   1.000
_cell.length_c   1.000
_cell.angle_alpha   90.00
_cell.angle_beta   90.00
_cell.angle_gamma   90.00
#
_symmetry.space_group_name_H-M   'P 1'
#
loop_
_entity.id
_entity.type
_entity.pdbx_description
1 polymer ?
#
loop_
_entity_poly.entity_id
_entity_poly.type
_entity_poly.pdbx_seq_one_letter_code
_entity_poly.pdbx_strand_id
1 'polypeptide(L)'
;MSRWTNDHWISTPHRVIASSSSSSSSSSSNQNPSRQSIAYFCQINPDEIVTCIPTCSSKDKPPKYPPIRSWDLIIQKYLASIQKNK
;
A
#
# COMPACT_ATOMS: atom_id res chain seq x y z
N MET A 1 -2.27 6.88 2.31
CA MET A 1 -2.09 8.23 1.79
C MET A 1 -3.28 8.70 0.95
N SER A 2 -3.70 7.98 -0.09
CA SER A 2 -4.82 8.38 -0.97
C SER A 2 -6.08 8.91 -0.26
N ARG A 3 -6.55 8.19 0.77
CA ARG A 3 -7.68 8.64 1.60
C ARG A 3 -7.46 10.03 2.22
N TRP A 4 -6.26 10.26 2.74
CA TRP A 4 -5.89 11.49 3.44
C TRP A 4 -5.85 12.69 2.47
N THR A 5 -5.39 12.45 1.25
CA THR A 5 -5.24 13.47 0.21
C THR A 5 -6.41 13.54 -0.78
N ASN A 6 -7.58 13.01 -0.44
CA ASN A 6 -8.75 13.02 -1.33
C ASN A 6 -8.45 12.49 -2.76
N ASP A 7 -7.70 11.38 -2.81
CA ASP A 7 -7.19 10.74 -4.02
C ASP A 7 -6.23 11.57 -4.89
N HIS A 8 -5.67 12.66 -4.38
CA HIS A 8 -4.62 13.42 -5.07
C HIS A 8 -3.32 12.60 -5.20
N TRP A 9 -2.93 11.88 -4.14
CA TRP A 9 -1.81 10.94 -4.16
C TRP A 9 -2.31 9.49 -4.16
N ILE A 10 -2.02 8.76 -5.24
CA ILE A 10 -2.58 7.44 -5.48
C ILE A 10 -1.75 6.37 -4.75
N SER A 11 -2.42 5.43 -4.08
CA SER A 11 -1.76 4.23 -3.54
C SER A 11 -1.65 3.21 -4.69
N THR A 12 -0.54 3.26 -5.43
CA THR A 12 -0.38 2.50 -6.68
C THR A 12 -0.29 0.98 -6.43
N PRO A 13 -1.04 0.16 -7.21
CA PRO A 13 -0.91 -1.29 -7.14
C PRO A 13 0.47 -1.70 -7.67
N HIS A 14 1.12 -2.61 -6.98
CA HIS A 14 2.43 -3.15 -7.36
C HIS A 14 2.49 -4.64 -7.03
N ARG A 15 3.32 -5.38 -7.78
CA ARG A 15 3.57 -6.81 -7.57
C ARG A 15 5.03 -7.12 -7.86
N VAL A 16 5.56 -8.15 -7.21
CA VAL A 16 6.87 -8.71 -7.53
C VAL A 16 6.65 -9.87 -8.50
N ILE A 17 7.39 -9.85 -9.61
CA ILE A 17 7.40 -10.93 -10.61
C ILE A 17 8.68 -11.74 -10.39
N ALA A 18 8.62 -13.06 -10.60
CA ALA A 18 9.83 -13.88 -10.65
C ALA A 18 10.80 -13.32 -11.70
N SER A 19 12.11 -13.45 -11.45
CA SER A 19 13.12 -13.09 -12.46
C SER A 19 12.83 -13.96 -13.68
N SER A 20 12.54 -13.34 -14.83
CA SER A 20 12.56 -14.09 -16.08
C SER A 20 14.00 -14.52 -16.28
N SER A 21 14.26 -15.80 -16.05
CA SER A 21 15.51 -16.46 -16.41
C SER A 21 15.74 -16.32 -17.92
N SER A 22 16.32 -15.19 -18.33
CA SER A 22 16.78 -14.91 -19.68
C SER A 22 18.22 -14.43 -19.63
N SER A 23 19.12 -15.30 -19.19
CA SER A 23 20.50 -15.38 -19.67
C SER A 23 21.08 -16.74 -19.26
N SER A 24 20.86 -17.72 -20.13
CA SER A 24 21.88 -18.67 -20.57
C SER A 24 23.25 -18.51 -19.90
N SER A 25 23.66 -19.50 -19.10
CA SER A 25 24.99 -20.15 -19.11
C SER A 25 25.13 -21.09 -17.91
N SER A 26 24.98 -22.40 -18.15
CA SER A 26 25.79 -23.43 -17.49
C SER A 26 25.53 -23.77 -16.01
N SER A 27 24.28 -23.90 -15.54
CA SER A 27 24.00 -24.52 -14.23
C SER A 27 22.63 -25.21 -14.19
N SER A 28 22.61 -26.47 -13.80
CA SER A 28 21.53 -27.47 -13.86
C SER A 28 20.28 -27.19 -12.99
N SER A 29 20.06 -25.99 -12.46
CA SER A 29 18.97 -25.71 -11.54
C SER A 29 17.97 -24.72 -12.14
N ASN A 30 16.74 -25.17 -12.38
CA ASN A 30 15.53 -24.37 -12.68
C ASN A 30 15.10 -23.47 -11.50
N GLN A 31 16.03 -22.85 -10.78
CA GLN A 31 15.75 -22.07 -9.57
C GLN A 31 16.04 -20.59 -9.75
N ASN A 32 15.09 -19.77 -9.30
CA ASN A 32 15.33 -18.34 -9.11
C ASN A 32 16.42 -18.15 -8.04
N PRO A 33 17.34 -17.17 -8.22
CA PRO A 33 18.31 -16.84 -7.19
C PRO A 33 17.61 -16.35 -5.92
N SER A 34 18.28 -16.49 -4.77
CA SER A 34 17.78 -15.96 -3.50
C SER A 34 17.65 -14.44 -3.59
N ARG A 35 16.50 -13.91 -3.12
CA ARG A 35 16.21 -12.48 -3.10
C ARG A 35 15.68 -12.07 -1.74
N GLN A 36 16.34 -11.12 -1.08
CA GLN A 36 15.87 -10.50 0.16
C GLN A 36 15.42 -9.07 -0.10
N SER A 37 14.28 -8.68 0.47
CA SER A 37 13.83 -7.29 0.49
C SER A 37 13.18 -6.99 1.83
N ILE A 38 13.43 -5.80 2.36
CA ILE A 38 12.88 -5.34 3.63
C ILE A 38 11.98 -4.14 3.32
N ALA A 39 10.68 -4.28 3.56
CA ALA A 39 9.74 -3.19 3.42
C ALA A 39 9.52 -2.51 4.77
N TYR A 40 9.71 -1.20 4.83
CA TYR A 40 9.37 -0.39 5.99
C TYR A 40 8.07 0.36 5.74
N PHE A 41 7.10 0.20 6.64
CA PHE A 41 5.79 0.82 6.53
C PHE A 41 5.68 2.02 7.47
N CYS A 42 5.74 3.23 6.92
CA CYS A 42 5.47 4.44 7.70
C CYS A 42 3.96 4.59 7.95
N GLN A 43 3.58 4.69 9.22
CA GLN A 43 2.20 4.86 9.65
C GLN A 43 2.03 6.18 10.42
N ILE A 44 0.78 6.63 10.51
CA ILE A 44 0.40 7.78 11.32
C ILE A 44 0.31 7.30 12.79
N ASN A 45 0.46 8.21 13.74
CA ASN A 45 0.19 7.93 15.15
C ASN A 45 -1.20 7.27 15.30
N PRO A 46 -1.34 6.22 16.13
CA PRO A 46 -2.53 5.36 16.16
C PRO A 46 -3.81 6.10 16.58
N ASP A 47 -3.67 7.15 17.40
CA ASP A 47 -4.78 7.91 17.96
C ASP A 47 -5.24 9.06 17.07
N GLU A 48 -4.49 9.36 16.00
CA GLU A 48 -4.81 10.50 15.14
C GLU A 48 -6.03 10.25 14.27
N ILE A 49 -6.80 11.32 14.08
CA ILE A 49 -7.96 11.31 13.19
C ILE A 49 -7.52 11.67 11.77
N VAL A 50 -7.68 10.72 10.86
CA VAL A 50 -7.42 10.91 9.43
C VAL A 50 -8.62 11.61 8.79
N THR A 51 -8.50 12.93 8.62
CA THR A 51 -9.42 13.77 7.84
C THR A 51 -8.75 14.33 6.60
N CYS A 52 -9.50 14.63 5.55
CA CYS A 52 -8.94 15.22 4.33
C CYS A 52 -8.02 16.42 4.62
N ILE A 53 -6.82 16.43 4.03
CA ILE A 53 -5.90 17.56 4.13
C ILE A 53 -6.56 18.80 3.49
N PRO A 54 -6.52 19.99 4.11
CA PRO A 54 -7.24 21.17 3.63
C PRO A 54 -6.95 21.52 2.17
N THR A 55 -5.70 21.42 1.73
CA THR A 55 -5.27 21.71 0.35
C THR A 55 -5.65 20.63 -0.66
N CYS A 56 -6.21 19.50 -0.21
CA CYS A 56 -6.67 18.41 -1.07
C CYS A 56 -8.19 18.40 -1.30
N SER A 57 -8.91 19.42 -0.81
CA SER A 57 -10.34 19.60 -1.02
C SER A 57 -10.69 21.02 -1.45
N SER A 58 -11.80 21.17 -2.16
CA SER A 58 -12.37 22.47 -2.55
C SER A 58 -13.90 22.40 -2.49
N LYS A 59 -14.58 23.53 -2.75
CA LYS A 59 -16.04 23.56 -2.85
C LYS A 59 -16.57 22.61 -3.93
N ASP A 60 -15.88 22.53 -5.06
CA ASP A 60 -16.26 21.67 -6.19
C ASP A 60 -15.79 20.22 -6.01
N LYS A 61 -14.78 20.00 -5.14
CA LYS A 61 -14.26 18.67 -4.79
C LYS A 61 -14.20 18.52 -3.27
N PRO A 62 -15.35 18.29 -2.60
CA PRO A 62 -15.39 18.13 -1.15
C PRO A 62 -14.63 16.86 -0.69
N PRO A 63 -14.33 16.73 0.61
CA PRO A 63 -13.76 15.52 1.18
C PRO A 63 -14.60 14.27 0.85
N LYS A 64 -14.00 13.31 0.15
CA LYS A 64 -14.67 12.07 -0.28
C LYS A 64 -14.89 11.05 0.85
N TYR A 65 -14.11 11.16 1.92
CA TYR A 65 -14.02 10.14 2.95
C TYR A 65 -14.36 10.73 4.33
N PRO A 66 -15.17 10.04 5.15
CA PRO A 66 -15.41 10.47 6.51
C PRO A 66 -14.14 10.37 7.37
N PRO A 67 -14.02 11.19 8.42
CA PRO A 67 -12.98 11.05 9.45
C PRO A 67 -12.91 9.61 9.96
N ILE A 68 -11.70 9.11 10.18
CA ILE A 68 -11.47 7.78 10.77
C ILE A 68 -10.19 7.82 11.61
N ARG A 69 -10.17 7.16 12.77
CA ARG A 69 -8.94 7.00 13.55
C ARG A 69 -7.93 6.17 12.79
N SER A 70 -6.64 6.54 12.87
CA SER A 70 -5.58 5.87 12.14
C SER A 70 -5.51 4.37 12.44
N TRP A 71 -5.61 3.99 13.71
CA TRP A 71 -5.60 2.59 14.13
C TRP A 71 -6.71 1.77 13.47
N ASP A 72 -7.94 2.28 13.47
CA ASP A 72 -9.09 1.58 12.88
C ASP A 72 -8.90 1.38 11.37
N LEU A 73 -8.37 2.38 10.67
CA LEU A 73 -8.05 2.29 9.25
C LEU A 73 -6.97 1.22 8.97
N ILE A 74 -5.94 1.14 9.81
CA ILE A 74 -4.85 0.15 9.67
C ILE A 74 -5.39 -1.25 9.92
N ILE A 75 -6.16 -1.46 10.99
CA ILE A 75 -6.75 -2.76 11.32
C ILE A 75 -7.71 -3.22 10.23
N GLN A 76 -8.58 -2.34 9.71
CA GLN A 76 -9.46 -2.66 8.59
C GLN A 76 -8.67 -3.17 7.37
N LYS A 77 -7.56 -2.52 7.03
CA LYS A 77 -6.70 -2.95 5.91
C LYS A 77 -5.98 -4.26 6.18
N TYR A 78 -5.48 -4.44 7.40
CA TYR A 78 -4.83 -5.68 7.81
C TYR A 78 -5.80 -6.87 7.73
N LEU A 79 -7.00 -6.74 8.29
CA LEU A 79 -8.05 -7.76 8.24
C LEU A 79 -8.49 -8.09 6.81
N ALA A 80 -8.62 -7.08 5.94
CA ALA A 80 -8.92 -7.29 4.53
C ALA A 80 -7.78 -8.02 3.78
N SER A 81 -6.51 -7.82 4.18
CA SER A 81 -5.36 -8.49 3.57
C SER A 81 -5.28 -9.97 3.94
N ILE A 82 -5.66 -10.34 5.15
CA ILE A 82 -5.63 -11.75 5.58
C ILE A 82 -6.82 -12.54 5.03
N GLN A 83 -7.98 -11.90 4.80
CA GLN A 83 -9.15 -12.56 4.22
C GLN A 83 -8.99 -12.87 2.73
N LYS A 84 -8.23 -12.06 1.98
CA LYS A 84 -8.05 -12.23 0.52
C LYS A 84 -7.18 -13.42 0.10
N ASN A 85 -6.52 -14.10 1.03
CA ASN A 85 -5.58 -15.20 0.77
C ASN A 85 -6.10 -16.58 1.23
N LYS A 86 -7.43 -16.72 1.40
CA LYS A 86 -8.13 -18.01 1.47
C LYS A 86 -8.98 -18.17 0.23
#